data_AF-A0AAU3B1X0-F1
#
_entry.id   AF-A0AAU3B1X0-F1
#
_cell.length_a   1.000
_cell.length_b   1.000
_cell.length_c   1.000
_cell.angle_alpha   90.00
_cell.angle_beta   90.00
_cell.angle_gamma   90.00
#
_symmetry.space_group_name_H-M   'P 1'
#
loop_
_entity.id
_entity.type
_entity.pdbx_description
1 polymer ?
#
loop_
_entity_poly.entity_id
_entity_poly.type
_entity_poly.pdbx_seq_one_letter_code
_entity_poly.pdbx_strand_id
1 'polypeptide(L)'
;MYGAFGAFATITATGDTPCTDATFGDPIPGESKSCYTATGGPAGYATACADEGGTCAFSGQRTVAYGARGSFVYKAFTGGTGCTSSAFGTDPLAGVRKACYLTGQPT
;
A
#
# COMPACT_ATOMS: atom_id res chain seq x y z
N MET A 1 -8.73 3.09 -4.82
CA MET A 1 -9.53 1.93 -5.25
C MET A 1 -9.93 1.12 -4.03
N TYR A 2 -11.13 0.58 -4.03
CA TYR A 2 -11.73 -0.20 -2.94
C TYR A 2 -12.38 -1.43 -3.53
N GLY A 3 -12.12 -2.62 -2.98
CA GLY A 3 -12.73 -3.85 -3.48
C GLY A 3 -11.90 -5.10 -3.25
N ALA A 4 -12.34 -6.19 -3.88
CA ALA A 4 -11.74 -7.52 -3.80
C ALA A 4 -12.07 -8.36 -5.04
N PHE A 5 -11.32 -9.44 -5.27
CA PHE A 5 -11.60 -10.44 -6.32
C PHE A 5 -11.82 -9.89 -7.74
N GLY A 6 -11.16 -8.78 -8.09
CA GLY A 6 -11.30 -8.15 -9.42
C GLY A 6 -12.46 -7.14 -9.53
N ALA A 7 -13.33 -7.05 -8.52
CA ALA A 7 -14.38 -6.04 -8.43
C ALA A 7 -13.87 -4.86 -7.60
N PHE A 8 -13.66 -3.71 -8.26
CA PHE A 8 -13.12 -2.51 -7.61
C PHE A 8 -13.92 -1.26 -7.95
N ALA A 9 -14.21 -0.46 -6.94
CA ALA A 9 -14.68 0.92 -7.06
C ALA A 9 -13.50 1.88 -6.94
N THR A 10 -13.51 2.95 -7.74
CA THR A 10 -12.44 3.97 -7.75
C THR A 10 -13.03 5.37 -7.60
N ILE A 11 -12.32 6.19 -6.83
CA ILE A 11 -12.56 7.64 -6.79
C ILE A 11 -11.20 8.34 -6.86
N THR A 12 -11.20 9.57 -7.37
CA THR A 12 -10.05 10.47 -7.23
C THR A 12 -10.19 11.21 -5.91
N ALA A 13 -9.21 11.08 -5.03
CA ALA A 13 -9.20 11.77 -3.75
C ALA A 13 -7.87 12.48 -3.51
N THR A 14 -7.94 13.67 -2.93
CA THR A 14 -6.77 14.46 -2.49
C THR A 14 -6.57 14.24 -0.99
N GLY A 15 -5.80 13.22 -0.62
CA GLY A 15 -5.43 12.92 0.77
C GLY A 15 -6.01 11.62 1.32
N ASP A 16 -5.94 11.48 2.64
CA ASP A 16 -6.44 10.31 3.36
C ASP A 16 -7.96 10.19 3.20
N THR A 17 -8.38 9.04 2.71
CA THR A 17 -9.75 8.78 2.30
C THR A 17 -10.29 7.57 3.05
N PRO A 18 -11.42 7.67 3.77
CA PRO A 18 -11.96 6.55 4.53
C PRO A 18 -12.26 5.36 3.62
N CYS A 19 -11.69 4.21 3.96
CA CYS A 19 -11.86 2.97 3.21
C CYS A 19 -13.17 2.27 3.57
N THR A 20 -14.29 2.73 3.05
CA THR A 20 -15.62 2.21 3.40
C THR A 20 -16.56 2.19 2.21
N ASP A 21 -17.60 1.35 2.29
CA ASP A 21 -18.69 1.34 1.30
C ASP A 21 -19.40 2.70 1.21
N ALA A 22 -19.39 3.52 2.27
CA ALA A 22 -19.97 4.87 2.24
C ALA A 22 -19.19 5.83 1.33
N THR A 23 -17.87 5.65 1.22
CA THR A 23 -17.00 6.52 0.41
C THR A 23 -16.93 6.08 -1.04
N PHE A 24 -16.86 4.76 -1.28
CA PHE A 24 -16.59 4.18 -2.60
C PHE A 24 -17.81 3.50 -3.23
N GLY A 25 -18.88 3.27 -2.46
CA GLY A 25 -19.90 2.29 -2.79
C GLY A 25 -19.43 0.86 -2.49
N ASP A 26 -20.37 -0.09 -2.55
CA ASP A 26 -20.10 -1.52 -2.40
C ASP A 26 -19.92 -2.16 -3.80
N PRO A 27 -18.68 -2.43 -4.25
CA PRO A 27 -18.43 -3.11 -5.53
C PRO A 27 -18.70 -4.62 -5.50
N ILE A 28 -18.79 -5.24 -4.32
CA ILE A 28 -18.97 -6.68 -4.14
C ILE A 28 -19.65 -7.00 -2.79
N PRO A 29 -20.99 -7.02 -2.74
CA PRO A 29 -21.73 -7.17 -1.49
C PRO A 29 -21.47 -8.50 -0.79
N GLY A 30 -21.35 -8.45 0.53
CA GLY A 30 -21.11 -9.62 1.38
C GLY A 30 -19.64 -10.06 1.47
N GLU A 31 -18.75 -9.48 0.68
CA GLU A 31 -17.33 -9.79 0.70
C GLU A 31 -16.50 -8.76 1.47
N SER A 32 -15.37 -9.22 2.01
CA SER A 32 -14.37 -8.35 2.64
C SER A 32 -13.61 -7.58 1.57
N LYS A 33 -13.56 -6.25 1.71
CA LYS A 33 -12.96 -5.33 0.74
C LYS A 33 -11.78 -4.61 1.36
N SER A 34 -10.78 -4.33 0.52
CA SER A 34 -9.58 -3.60 0.92
C SER A 34 -9.41 -2.35 0.08
N CYS A 35 -8.75 -1.34 0.63
CA CYS A 35 -8.36 -0.16 -0.14
C CYS A 35 -6.93 -0.20 -0.61
N TYR A 36 -6.76 0.44 -1.75
CA TYR A 36 -5.49 0.62 -2.39
C TYR A 36 -5.42 1.97 -3.10
N THR A 37 -4.23 2.45 -3.38
CA THR A 37 -3.97 3.64 -4.18
C THR A 37 -3.90 3.25 -5.66
N ALA A 38 -3.93 4.24 -6.57
CA ALA A 38 -3.75 3.98 -8.00
C ALA A 38 -2.39 3.33 -8.31
N THR A 39 -1.40 3.51 -7.44
CA THR A 39 -0.07 2.88 -7.53
C THR A 39 -0.06 1.43 -7.02
N GLY A 40 -1.20 0.92 -6.54
CA GLY A 40 -1.34 -0.46 -6.03
C GLY A 40 -0.93 -0.63 -4.57
N GLY A 41 -0.48 0.43 -3.90
CA GLY A 41 -0.14 0.43 -2.47
C GLY A 41 -1.38 0.50 -1.57
N PRO A 42 -1.26 0.30 -0.25
CA PRO A 42 -2.37 0.42 0.69
C PRO A 42 -2.82 1.88 0.87
N ALA A 43 -4.04 2.08 1.39
CA ALA A 43 -4.55 3.42 1.71
C ALA A 43 -3.59 4.20 2.63
N GLY A 44 -3.41 5.49 2.34
CA GLY A 44 -2.41 6.33 3.01
C GLY A 44 -1.00 6.21 2.43
N TYR A 45 -0.69 5.16 1.66
CA TYR A 45 0.62 4.93 1.04
C TYR A 45 0.60 5.16 -0.47
N ALA A 46 0.30 6.41 -0.86
CA ALA A 46 0.10 6.80 -2.25
C ALA A 46 1.36 6.73 -3.12
N THR A 47 2.55 6.82 -2.51
CA THR A 47 3.81 6.94 -3.24
C THR A 47 4.48 5.59 -3.41
N ALA A 48 4.51 5.07 -4.64
CA ALA A 48 5.39 3.94 -4.98
C ALA A 48 6.84 4.40 -4.88
N CYS A 49 7.63 3.67 -4.09
CA CYS A 49 9.00 4.06 -3.77
C CYS A 49 10.04 3.20 -4.49
N ALA A 50 9.85 1.87 -4.44
CA ALA A 50 10.75 0.93 -5.07
C ALA A 50 10.04 -0.41 -5.30
N ASP A 51 10.43 -1.12 -6.34
CA ASP A 51 10.07 -2.52 -6.53
C ASP A 51 10.85 -3.44 -5.58
N GLU A 52 10.40 -4.69 -5.41
CA GLU A 52 11.11 -5.72 -4.66
C GLU A 52 12.56 -5.88 -5.14
N GLY A 53 13.50 -5.83 -4.19
CA GLY A 53 14.95 -5.83 -4.46
C GLY A 53 15.54 -4.43 -4.66
N GLY A 54 14.71 -3.40 -4.84
CA GLY A 54 15.14 -2.01 -4.95
C GLY A 54 15.42 -1.36 -3.60
N THR A 55 15.88 -0.11 -3.62
CA THR A 55 16.11 0.71 -2.42
C THR A 55 15.14 1.88 -2.42
N CYS A 56 14.40 2.03 -1.33
CA CYS A 56 13.48 3.14 -1.10
C CYS A 56 14.18 4.20 -0.24
N ALA A 57 14.61 5.31 -0.86
CA ALA A 57 15.30 6.40 -0.17
C ALA A 57 14.31 7.51 0.23
N PHE A 58 14.41 7.98 1.48
CA PHE A 58 13.62 9.11 1.99
C PHE A 58 14.31 9.73 3.20
N SER A 59 14.01 11.00 3.48
CA SER A 59 14.53 11.68 4.67
C SER A 59 13.61 11.53 5.88
N GLY A 60 14.19 11.66 7.06
CA GLY A 60 13.47 11.53 8.33
C GLY A 60 13.00 10.10 8.61
N GLN A 61 12.12 9.98 9.60
CA GLN A 61 11.47 8.72 9.94
C GLN A 61 10.17 8.59 9.17
N ARG A 62 9.99 7.48 8.44
CA ARG A 62 8.75 7.17 7.71
C ARG A 62 8.38 5.72 7.88
N THR A 63 7.08 5.46 7.93
CA THR A 63 6.55 4.10 7.81
C THR A 63 6.50 3.74 6.33
N VAL A 64 7.02 2.57 6.00
CA VAL A 64 7.05 2.01 4.65
C VAL A 64 6.15 0.79 4.64
N ALA A 65 5.31 0.67 3.62
CA ALA A 65 4.50 -0.51 3.36
C ALA A 65 5.19 -1.37 2.29
N TYR A 66 5.48 -2.63 2.60
CA TYR A 66 6.04 -3.61 1.66
C TYR A 66 5.03 -4.70 1.39
N GLY A 67 4.71 -4.94 0.13
CA GLY A 67 3.75 -5.98 -0.22
C GLY A 67 3.13 -5.83 -1.60
N ALA A 68 2.06 -6.59 -1.82
CA ALA A 68 1.26 -6.58 -3.04
C ALA A 68 -0.13 -7.15 -2.77
N ARG A 69 -1.10 -6.78 -3.62
CA ARG A 69 -2.45 -7.40 -3.65
C ARG A 69 -3.18 -7.45 -2.29
N GLY A 70 -2.88 -6.52 -1.40
CA GLY A 70 -3.59 -6.36 -0.11
C GLY A 70 -2.84 -6.96 1.05
N SER A 71 -1.82 -7.78 0.77
CA SER A 71 -0.90 -8.30 1.76
C SER A 71 0.30 -7.36 1.88
N PHE A 72 0.30 -6.54 2.93
CA PHE A 72 1.36 -5.56 3.20
C PHE A 72 1.89 -5.70 4.63
N VAL A 73 3.21 -5.53 4.77
CA VAL A 73 3.92 -5.39 6.05
C VAL A 73 4.34 -3.94 6.19
N TYR A 74 4.10 -3.37 7.37
CA TYR A 74 4.40 -1.98 7.67
C TYR A 74 5.55 -1.92 8.66
N LYS A 75 6.55 -1.10 8.36
CA LYS A 75 7.69 -0.91 9.27
C LYS A 75 8.23 0.50 9.17
N ALA A 76 8.58 1.07 10.32
CA ALA A 76 9.20 2.39 10.39
C ALA A 76 10.71 2.28 10.17
N PHE A 77 11.22 3.18 9.34
CA PHE A 77 12.64 3.27 9.00
C PHE A 77 13.05 4.75 8.99
N THR A 78 14.35 5.00 9.10
CA THR A 78 14.91 6.36 9.10
C THR A 78 15.97 6.47 8.02
N GLY A 79 15.86 7.46 7.13
CA GLY A 79 16.84 7.71 6.06
C GLY A 79 16.72 6.81 4.83
N GLY A 80 15.80 5.84 4.83
CA GLY A 80 15.58 4.90 3.73
C GLY A 80 15.54 3.45 4.20
N THR A 81 15.19 2.55 3.28
CA THR A 81 15.23 1.10 3.51
C THR A 81 15.33 0.31 2.21
N GLY A 82 15.87 -0.91 2.30
CA GLY A 82 15.80 -1.88 1.20
C GLY A 82 14.36 -2.40 1.07
N CYS A 83 13.86 -2.49 -0.16
CA CYS A 83 12.55 -3.06 -0.43
C CYS A 83 12.61 -4.59 -0.53
N THR A 84 12.97 -5.24 0.57
CA THR A 84 13.22 -6.68 0.61
C THR A 84 12.52 -7.33 1.81
N SER A 85 12.11 -8.59 1.67
CA SER A 85 11.55 -9.37 2.77
C SER A 85 12.50 -9.44 3.97
N SER A 86 13.81 -9.40 3.75
CA SER A 86 14.82 -9.33 4.81
C SER A 86 14.76 -8.04 5.62
N ALA A 87 14.56 -6.87 4.99
CA ALA A 87 14.46 -5.59 5.69
C ALA A 87 13.18 -5.52 6.55
N PHE A 88 12.09 -6.11 6.05
CA PHE A 88 10.79 -6.17 6.72
C PHE A 88 10.65 -7.37 7.68
N GLY A 89 11.57 -8.33 7.62
CA GLY A 89 11.62 -9.53 8.47
C GLY A 89 10.66 -10.66 8.04
N THR A 90 9.85 -10.44 7.01
CA THR A 90 8.91 -11.45 6.48
C THR A 90 8.52 -11.13 5.05
N ASP A 91 8.08 -12.16 4.32
CA ASP A 91 7.43 -12.03 3.02
C ASP A 91 5.90 -12.08 3.21
N PRO A 92 5.17 -10.96 3.01
CA PRO A 92 3.71 -10.95 3.13
C PRO A 92 2.98 -11.79 2.09
N LEU A 93 3.63 -12.10 0.96
CA LEU A 93 2.99 -12.81 -0.15
C LEU A 93 4.04 -13.54 -1.00
N ALA A 94 4.33 -14.78 -0.60
CA ALA A 94 5.29 -15.64 -1.27
C ALA A 94 4.90 -15.93 -2.73
N GLY A 95 5.90 -15.89 -3.62
CA GLY A 95 5.70 -16.14 -5.06
C GLY A 95 5.09 -14.98 -5.84
N VAL A 96 4.81 -13.85 -5.19
CA VAL A 96 4.33 -12.62 -5.83
C VAL A 96 5.38 -11.52 -5.70
N ARG A 97 5.62 -10.81 -6.81
CA ARG A 97 6.50 -9.64 -6.84
C ARG A 97 5.89 -8.52 -6.01
N LYS A 98 6.66 -8.02 -5.05
CA LYS A 98 6.21 -6.97 -4.11
C LYS A 98 6.76 -5.60 -4.50
N ALA A 99 6.24 -4.57 -3.87
CA ALA A 99 6.74 -3.22 -3.97
C ALA A 99 6.64 -2.51 -2.63
N CYS A 100 7.40 -1.42 -2.49
CA CYS A 100 7.42 -0.57 -1.33
C CYS A 100 6.70 0.73 -1.62
N TYR A 101 5.91 1.15 -0.66
CA TYR A 101 5.11 2.35 -0.73
C TYR A 101 5.38 3.20 0.51
N LEU A 102 5.44 4.52 0.30
CA LEU A 102 5.56 5.50 1.36
C LEU A 102 4.24 6.18 1.60
N THR A 103 4.06 6.67 2.83
CA THR A 103 2.95 7.56 3.12
C THR A 103 2.96 8.72 2.13
N GLY A 104 1.78 9.03 1.57
CA GLY A 104 1.59 10.31 0.89
C GLY A 104 2.02 11.38 1.88
N GLN A 105 2.94 12.28 1.49
CA GLN A 105 3.28 13.38 2.40
C GLN A 105 1.97 14.06 2.83
N PRO A 106 1.72 14.24 4.13
CA PRO A 106 0.80 15.29 4.53
C PRO A 106 1.46 16.59 4.07
N THR A 107 0.80 17.29 3.14
CA THR A 107 1.06 18.71 2.90
C THR A 107 0.69 19.50 4.15
#